data_AF-A0A369SHC6-F1
#
_entry.id   AF-A0A369SHC6-F1
#
_cell.length_a   1.000
_cell.length_b   1.000
_cell.length_c   1.000
_cell.angle_alpha   90.00
_cell.angle_beta   90.00
_cell.angle_gamma   90.00
#
_symmetry.space_group_name_H-M   'P 1'
#
loop_
_entity.id
_entity.type
_entity.pdbx_description
1 polymer ?
#
loop_
_entity_poly.entity_id
_entity_poly.type
_entity_poly.pdbx_seq_one_letter_code
_entity_poly.pdbx_strand_id
1 'polypeptide(L)'
;MDSSTNLTLHQWLFLWIAEDKNLLSEIKCQCQHYTFSNAVENGLFRFVIEFDPMEVVDFNAILGNFILNNHPTVVTKVFKQVFFTLFNALGWLPNLQIEDQVYIILRPLCLPALPQYNLNTSAEITNSKYKGNYVMVTGQVTGIMSMTKYTTEPFLEDF
;
A
#
# COMPACT_ATOMS: atom_id res chain seq x y z
N MET A 1 -11.76 7.64 -16.76
CA MET A 1 -10.36 8.07 -16.58
C MET A 1 -9.65 7.83 -17.89
N ASP A 2 -9.22 8.90 -18.55
CA ASP A 2 -8.58 8.84 -19.86
C ASP A 2 -7.25 8.09 -19.77
N SER A 3 -6.90 7.35 -20.82
CA SER A 3 -5.67 6.55 -20.88
C SER A 3 -4.40 7.39 -20.67
N SER A 4 -4.43 8.68 -21.01
CA SER A 4 -3.34 9.62 -20.80
C SER A 4 -3.07 9.93 -19.34
N THR A 5 -4.10 10.12 -18.50
CA THR A 5 -3.92 10.46 -17.08
C THR A 5 -3.39 9.26 -16.30
N ASN A 6 -3.81 8.05 -16.65
CA ASN A 6 -3.24 6.83 -16.08
C ASN A 6 -1.75 6.71 -16.39
N LEU A 7 -1.32 6.95 -17.64
CA LEU A 7 0.10 6.88 -18.00
C LEU A 7 0.95 7.87 -17.18
N THR A 8 0.45 9.09 -16.98
CA THR A 8 1.16 10.08 -16.16
C THR A 8 1.27 9.66 -14.69
N LEU A 9 0.23 9.04 -14.12
CA LEU A 9 0.26 8.55 -12.74
C LEU A 9 1.29 7.43 -12.54
N HIS A 10 1.40 6.51 -13.50
CA HIS A 10 2.40 5.44 -13.43
C HIS A 10 3.82 6.01 -13.47
N GLN A 11 4.05 7.02 -14.31
CA GLN A 11 5.35 7.69 -14.41
C GLN A 11 5.72 8.42 -13.12
N TRP A 12 4.80 9.22 -12.57
CA TRP A 12 5.03 9.93 -11.30
C TRP A 12 5.25 8.96 -10.15
N LEU A 13 4.48 7.88 -10.09
CA LEU A 13 4.65 6.86 -9.05
C LEU A 13 6.02 6.16 -9.16
N PHE A 14 6.42 5.79 -10.38
CA PHE A 14 7.75 5.20 -10.60
C PHE A 14 8.87 6.14 -10.19
N LEU A 15 8.77 7.44 -10.53
CA LEU A 15 9.75 8.44 -10.16
C LEU A 15 9.82 8.64 -8.64
N TRP A 16 8.66 8.73 -7.97
CA TRP A 16 8.60 8.82 -6.51
C TRP A 16 9.31 7.64 -5.84
N ILE A 17 9.00 6.41 -6.29
CA ILE A 17 9.67 5.20 -5.78
C ILE A 17 11.19 5.27 -6.05
N ALA A 18 11.61 5.73 -7.23
CA ALA A 18 13.01 5.81 -7.60
C ALA A 18 13.80 6.84 -6.76
N GLU A 19 13.14 7.92 -6.34
CA GLU A 19 13.75 8.99 -5.55
C GLU A 19 13.84 8.62 -4.06
N ASP A 20 12.84 7.90 -3.54
CA ASP A 20 12.84 7.41 -2.16
C ASP A 20 13.75 6.19 -1.99
N LYS A 21 15.00 6.46 -1.61
CA LYS A 21 16.02 5.45 -1.34
C LYS A 21 15.64 4.52 -0.17
N ASN A 22 14.91 5.03 0.82
CA ASN A 22 14.53 4.23 1.98
C ASN A 22 13.47 3.22 1.56
N LEU A 23 12.45 3.67 0.82
CA LEU A 23 11.42 2.81 0.27
C LEU A 23 11.99 1.70 -0.61
N LEU A 24 12.89 2.02 -1.55
CA LEU A 24 13.55 1.00 -2.38
C LEU A 24 14.33 -0.02 -1.56
N SER A 25 15.02 0.43 -0.50
CA SER A 25 15.80 -0.47 0.36
C SER A 25 14.91 -1.43 1.15
N GLU A 26 13.77 -0.93 1.65
CA GLU A 26 12.76 -1.71 2.37
C GLU A 26 12.12 -2.76 1.44
N ILE A 27 11.71 -2.35 0.23
CA ILE A 27 11.17 -3.26 -0.77
C ILE A 27 12.19 -4.35 -1.12
N LYS A 28 13.46 -3.96 -1.31
CA LYS A 28 14.53 -4.92 -1.60
C LYS A 28 14.72 -5.91 -0.45
N CYS A 29 14.64 -5.46 0.79
CA CYS A 29 14.68 -6.33 1.98
C CYS A 29 13.52 -7.33 1.97
N GLN A 30 12.30 -6.87 1.69
CA GLN A 30 11.13 -7.75 1.55
C GLN A 30 11.31 -8.78 0.42
N CYS A 31 11.85 -8.39 -0.76
CA CYS A 31 12.15 -9.33 -1.85
C CYS A 31 13.22 -10.38 -1.46
N GLN A 32 14.25 -9.97 -0.73
CA GLN A 32 15.30 -10.87 -0.25
C GLN A 32 14.73 -11.91 0.70
N HIS A 33 13.84 -11.51 1.61
CA HIS A 33 13.17 -12.44 2.51
C HIS A 33 12.47 -13.57 1.75
N TYR A 34 11.76 -13.26 0.66
CA TYR A 34 11.11 -14.27 -0.19
C TYR A 34 12.09 -15.19 -0.94
N THR A 35 13.26 -14.67 -1.30
CA THR A 35 14.30 -15.44 -1.99
C THR A 35 14.98 -16.44 -1.03
N PHE A 36 15.18 -16.06 0.23
CA PHE A 36 15.86 -16.90 1.22
C PHE A 36 14.94 -17.92 1.91
N SER A 37 13.67 -17.59 2.10
CA SER A 37 12.71 -18.41 2.84
C SER A 37 12.11 -19.56 2.04
N ASN A 38 12.35 -19.66 0.71
CA ASN A 38 11.62 -20.55 -0.20
C ASN A 38 10.08 -20.46 -0.04
N ALA A 39 9.56 -19.38 0.55
CA ALA A 39 8.18 -19.27 1.04
C ALA A 39 7.11 -19.07 -0.05
N VAL A 40 7.39 -19.49 -1.29
CA VAL A 40 6.43 -19.41 -2.40
C VAL A 40 5.61 -20.71 -2.49
N GLU A 41 5.19 -21.29 -1.36
CA GLU A 41 4.22 -22.40 -1.39
C GLU A 41 2.82 -21.92 -1.84
N ASN A 42 2.53 -20.62 -1.68
CA ASN A 42 1.19 -20.05 -1.95
C ASN A 42 1.10 -19.17 -3.21
N GLY A 43 2.21 -19.01 -3.96
CA GLY A 43 2.21 -18.29 -5.24
C GLY A 43 1.95 -16.77 -5.19
N LEU A 44 1.92 -16.15 -4.00
CA LEU A 44 1.69 -14.71 -3.81
C LEU A 44 2.85 -14.06 -3.04
N PHE A 45 3.28 -12.88 -3.48
CA PHE A 45 4.27 -12.02 -2.85
C PHE A 45 3.57 -10.81 -2.21
N ARG A 46 3.62 -10.71 -0.88
CA ARG A 46 2.99 -9.63 -0.12
C ARG A 46 4.00 -8.54 0.17
N PHE A 47 3.68 -7.30 -0.19
CA PHE A 47 4.50 -6.13 0.08
C PHE A 47 3.72 -5.16 0.97
N VAL A 48 4.37 -4.69 2.03
CA VAL A 48 3.84 -3.62 2.87
C VAL A 48 4.62 -2.36 2.56
N ILE A 49 3.92 -1.36 2.05
CA ILE A 49 4.48 -0.08 1.67
C ILE A 49 3.99 0.96 2.68
N GLU A 50 4.89 1.37 3.54
CA GLU A 50 4.67 2.46 4.48
C GLU A 50 5.13 3.77 3.82
N PHE A 51 4.32 4.81 3.94
CA PHE A 51 4.64 6.11 3.34
C PHE A 51 3.97 7.25 4.11
N ASP A 52 4.58 8.44 4.11
CA ASP A 52 3.91 9.66 4.53
C ASP A 52 3.19 10.29 3.32
N PRO A 53 1.85 10.39 3.32
CA PRO A 53 1.13 11.03 2.23
C PRO A 53 1.54 12.50 1.98
N MET A 54 2.02 13.21 3.01
CA MET A 54 2.46 14.60 2.87
C MET A 54 3.73 14.70 2.02
N GLU A 55 4.69 13.80 2.22
CA GLU A 55 5.89 13.72 1.38
C GLU A 55 5.51 13.44 -0.09
N VAL A 56 4.51 12.61 -0.32
CA VAL A 56 4.03 12.34 -1.69
C VAL A 56 3.35 13.57 -2.30
N VAL A 57 2.58 14.33 -1.51
CA VAL A 57 1.96 15.58 -1.95
C VAL A 57 3.01 16.63 -2.30
N ASP A 58 4.06 16.74 -1.48
CA ASP A 58 5.18 17.67 -1.70
C ASP A 58 6.00 17.29 -2.94
N PHE A 59 6.21 15.99 -3.18
CA PHE A 59 6.82 15.49 -4.41
C PHE A 59 5.95 15.78 -5.64
N ASN A 60 4.67 15.41 -5.57
CA ASN A 60 3.72 15.64 -6.65
C ASN A 60 2.27 15.70 -6.14
N ALA A 61 1.68 16.89 -6.15
CA ALA A 61 0.34 17.11 -5.66
C ALA A 61 -0.74 16.27 -6.38
N ILE A 62 -0.56 15.94 -7.67
CA ILE A 62 -1.52 15.11 -8.42
C ILE A 62 -1.47 13.66 -7.92
N LEU A 63 -0.27 13.12 -7.71
CA LEU A 63 -0.08 11.77 -7.17
C LEU A 63 -0.58 11.68 -5.72
N GLY A 64 -0.21 12.64 -4.86
CA GLY A 64 -0.68 12.68 -3.47
C GLY A 64 -2.21 12.79 -3.38
N ASN A 65 -2.82 13.66 -4.18
CA ASN A 65 -4.27 13.76 -4.28
C ASN A 65 -4.92 12.45 -4.78
N PHE A 66 -4.31 11.79 -5.75
CA PHE A 66 -4.79 10.49 -6.24
C PHE A 66 -4.76 9.42 -5.15
N ILE A 67 -3.69 9.35 -4.36
CA ILE A 67 -3.55 8.36 -3.27
C ILE A 67 -4.56 8.63 -2.15
N LEU A 68 -4.73 9.90 -1.76
CA LEU A 68 -5.55 10.28 -0.61
C LEU A 68 -7.06 10.30 -0.88
N ASN A 69 -7.49 10.68 -2.09
CA ASN A 69 -8.89 10.95 -2.39
C ASN A 69 -9.58 9.90 -3.26
N ASN A 70 -8.83 8.95 -3.85
CA ASN A 70 -9.43 7.84 -4.57
C ASN A 70 -9.56 6.60 -3.68
N HIS A 71 -10.44 5.69 -4.10
CA HIS A 71 -10.60 4.41 -3.41
C HIS A 71 -9.25 3.65 -3.34
N PRO A 72 -8.84 3.15 -2.15
CA PRO A 72 -7.60 2.41 -1.98
C PRO A 72 -7.44 1.24 -2.95
N THR A 73 -8.54 0.59 -3.35
CA THR A 73 -8.52 -0.48 -4.35
C THR A 73 -8.00 -0.03 -5.72
N VAL A 74 -8.34 1.18 -6.14
CA VAL A 74 -7.87 1.78 -7.39
C VAL A 74 -6.40 2.16 -7.26
N VAL A 75 -6.02 2.74 -6.12
CA VAL A 75 -4.63 3.14 -5.84
C VAL A 75 -3.72 1.91 -5.80
N THR A 76 -4.08 0.89 -5.02
CA THR A 76 -3.35 -0.38 -4.92
C THR A 76 -3.17 -1.04 -6.29
N LYS A 77 -4.15 -0.94 -7.19
CA LYS A 77 -4.02 -1.49 -8.55
C LYS A 77 -2.92 -0.78 -9.35
N VAL A 78 -2.84 0.55 -9.29
CA VAL A 78 -1.77 1.30 -9.98
C VAL A 78 -0.40 0.97 -9.37
N PHE A 79 -0.31 0.90 -8.04
CA PHE A 79 0.90 0.46 -7.37
C PHE A 79 1.32 -0.94 -7.83
N LYS A 80 0.39 -1.89 -7.84
CA LYS A 80 0.65 -3.26 -8.26
C LYS A 80 1.25 -3.34 -9.66
N GLN A 81 0.73 -2.57 -10.60
CA GLN A 81 1.24 -2.49 -11.97
C GLN A 81 2.67 -1.93 -12.03
N VAL A 82 2.94 -0.84 -11.32
CA VAL A 82 4.27 -0.22 -11.27
C VAL A 82 5.29 -1.15 -10.61
N PHE A 83 4.94 -1.77 -9.49
CA PHE A 83 5.81 -2.69 -8.76
C PHE A 83 6.08 -3.98 -9.53
N PHE A 84 5.07 -4.58 -10.19
CA PHE A 84 5.28 -5.73 -11.07
C PHE A 84 6.30 -5.40 -12.17
N THR A 85 6.16 -4.22 -12.79
CA THR A 85 7.11 -3.74 -13.80
C THR A 85 8.51 -3.53 -13.21
N LEU A 86 8.60 -2.91 -12.04
CA LEU A 86 9.85 -2.66 -11.32
C LEU A 86 10.57 -3.97 -10.97
N PHE A 87 9.87 -4.95 -10.41
CA PHE A 87 10.44 -6.24 -10.02
C PHE A 87 10.96 -7.02 -11.21
N ASN A 88 10.23 -7.03 -12.32
CA ASN A 88 10.66 -7.66 -13.56
C ASN A 88 11.88 -6.93 -14.15
N ALA A 89 11.88 -5.60 -14.15
CA ALA A 89 12.99 -4.80 -14.67
C ALA A 89 14.28 -4.97 -13.85
N LEU A 90 14.16 -5.08 -12.53
CA LEU A 90 15.30 -5.21 -11.62
C LEU A 90 15.71 -6.67 -11.36
N GLY A 91 14.92 -7.64 -11.81
CA GLY A 91 15.17 -9.08 -11.60
C GLY A 91 15.15 -9.51 -10.14
N TRP A 92 14.44 -8.78 -9.28
CA TRP A 92 14.44 -9.03 -7.82
C TRP A 92 13.64 -10.26 -7.41
N LEU A 93 12.69 -10.70 -8.23
CA LEU A 93 11.83 -11.85 -7.96
C LEU A 93 11.81 -12.77 -9.18
N PRO A 94 12.75 -13.72 -9.30
CA PRO A 94 12.85 -14.58 -10.48
C PRO A 94 11.63 -15.50 -10.68
N ASN A 95 10.86 -15.76 -9.61
CA ASN A 95 9.67 -16.60 -9.65
C ASN A 95 8.36 -15.82 -9.93
N LEU A 96 8.44 -14.50 -10.11
CA LEU A 96 7.28 -13.68 -10.43
C LEU A 96 6.91 -13.84 -11.90
N GLN A 97 5.70 -14.34 -12.18
CA GLN A 97 5.23 -14.65 -13.54
C GLN A 97 4.09 -13.72 -13.98
N ILE A 98 3.13 -13.45 -13.09
CA ILE A 98 1.95 -12.64 -13.40
C ILE A 98 1.74 -11.55 -12.36
N GLU A 99 1.10 -10.46 -12.79
CA GLU A 99 0.82 -9.29 -11.94
C GLU A 99 0.04 -9.67 -10.67
N ASP A 100 -0.92 -10.59 -10.78
CA ASP A 100 -1.78 -11.07 -9.68
C ASP A 100 -1.05 -11.73 -8.52
N GLN A 101 0.21 -12.11 -8.72
CA GLN A 101 1.05 -12.62 -7.64
C GLN A 101 1.56 -11.50 -6.74
N VAL A 102 1.53 -10.24 -7.17
CA VAL A 102 1.93 -9.09 -6.35
C VAL A 102 0.73 -8.58 -5.55
N TYR A 103 0.80 -8.70 -4.23
CA TYR A 103 -0.19 -8.18 -3.31
C TYR A 103 0.39 -7.02 -2.51
N ILE A 104 -0.13 -5.80 -2.72
CA ILE A 104 0.38 -4.58 -2.10
C ILE A 104 -0.58 -4.08 -1.02
N ILE A 105 -0.03 -3.85 0.17
CA ILE A 105 -0.70 -3.16 1.27
C ILE A 105 -0.09 -1.77 1.38
N LEU A 106 -0.92 -0.77 1.16
CA LEU A 106 -0.57 0.65 1.32
C LEU A 106 -0.94 1.09 2.74
N ARG A 107 0.08 1.45 3.53
CA ARG A 107 -0.08 1.90 4.91
C ARG A 107 0.40 3.35 5.04
N PRO A 108 -0.51 4.35 4.99
CA PRO A 108 -0.12 5.71 5.28
C PRO A 108 0.28 5.84 6.76
N LEU A 109 1.44 6.44 7.04
CA LEU A 109 1.96 6.66 8.40
C LEU A 109 1.15 7.72 9.16
N CYS A 110 0.64 8.70 8.43
CA CYS A 110 -0.27 9.71 8.93
C CYS A 110 -1.32 10.06 7.88
N LEU A 111 -2.41 10.70 8.31
CA LEU A 111 -3.36 11.33 7.41
C LEU A 111 -3.36 12.84 7.67
N PRO A 112 -3.64 13.67 6.65
CA PRO A 112 -3.80 15.10 6.85
C PRO A 112 -4.84 15.38 7.95
N ALA A 113 -4.59 16.38 8.78
CA ALA A 113 -5.50 16.80 9.86
C ALA A 113 -6.75 17.54 9.33
N LEU A 114 -7.44 16.92 8.35
CA LEU A 114 -8.65 17.43 7.73
C LEU A 114 -9.87 16.68 8.28
N PRO A 115 -11.01 17.37 8.51
CA PRO A 115 -12.23 16.73 9.05
C PRO A 115 -12.73 15.53 8.23
N GLN A 116 -12.40 15.48 6.94
CA GLN A 116 -12.79 14.39 6.05
C GLN A 116 -12.09 13.05 6.33
N TYR A 117 -10.98 13.06 7.06
CA TYR A 117 -10.25 11.86 7.44
C TYR A 117 -10.48 11.46 8.89
N ASN A 118 -11.12 12.30 9.71
CA ASN A 118 -11.35 12.00 11.12
C ASN A 118 -12.78 11.50 11.35
N LEU A 119 -12.90 10.30 11.90
CA LEU A 119 -14.17 9.77 12.39
C LEU A 119 -14.28 10.06 13.89
N ASN A 120 -15.04 11.09 14.23
CA ASN A 120 -15.18 11.59 15.59
C ASN A 120 -16.42 11.02 16.30
N THR A 121 -17.43 10.61 15.54
CA THR A 121 -18.72 10.15 16.11
C THR A 121 -19.09 8.77 15.59
N SER A 122 -19.70 7.94 16.44
CA SER A 122 -20.21 6.61 16.04
C SER A 122 -21.21 6.65 14.88
N ALA A 123 -21.99 7.74 14.78
CA ALA A 123 -22.93 7.98 13.68
C ALA A 123 -22.24 8.20 12.32
N GLU A 124 -20.97 8.58 12.30
CA GLU A 124 -20.22 8.83 11.05
C GLU A 124 -19.74 7.52 10.41
N ILE A 125 -19.59 6.44 11.19
CA ILE A 125 -19.08 5.14 10.73
C ILE A 125 -20.01 4.51 9.67
N THR A 126 -21.31 4.75 9.77
CA THR A 126 -22.31 4.23 8.81
C THR A 126 -22.51 5.15 7.60
N ASN A 127 -21.88 6.32 7.59
CA ASN A 127 -22.04 7.29 6.52
C ASN A 127 -21.26 6.86 5.26
N SER A 128 -21.96 6.81 4.12
CA SER A 128 -21.38 6.42 2.83
C SER A 128 -20.23 7.31 2.38
N LYS A 129 -20.12 8.55 2.89
CA LYS A 129 -19.01 9.47 2.63
C LYS A 129 -17.63 8.89 3.01
N TYR A 130 -17.56 8.03 4.03
CA TYR A 130 -16.31 7.45 4.50
C TYR A 130 -16.07 6.04 3.93
N LYS A 131 -17.01 5.51 3.15
CA LYS A 131 -16.93 4.16 2.61
C LYS A 131 -15.81 4.07 1.58
N GLY A 132 -14.75 3.34 1.94
CA GLY A 132 -13.62 3.09 1.05
C GLY A 132 -12.68 4.29 0.91
N ASN A 133 -12.62 5.17 1.91
CA ASN A 133 -11.60 6.21 2.06
C ASN A 133 -10.70 5.88 3.26
N TYR A 134 -9.49 6.43 3.28
CA TYR A 134 -8.68 6.40 4.49
C TYR A 134 -9.36 7.19 5.60
N VAL A 135 -9.38 6.63 6.81
CA VAL A 135 -9.96 7.27 7.99
C VAL A 135 -9.09 7.02 9.20
N MET A 136 -8.96 8.04 10.04
CA MET A 136 -8.38 8.00 11.36
C MET A 136 -9.52 7.86 12.37
N VAL A 137 -9.42 6.86 13.24
CA VAL A 137 -10.35 6.61 14.33
C VAL A 137 -9.55 6.66 15.63
N THR A 138 -9.96 7.52 16.56
CA THR A 138 -9.39 7.55 17.91
C THR A 138 -10.39 6.93 18.88
N GLY A 139 -9.96 5.97 19.68
CA GLY A 139 -10.83 5.28 20.63
C GLY A 139 -10.06 4.39 21.60
N GLN A 140 -10.78 3.76 22.52
CA GLN A 140 -10.22 2.82 23.48
C GLN A 140 -10.47 1.38 23.01
N VAL A 141 -9.42 0.57 22.96
CA VAL A 141 -9.54 -0.88 22.71
C VAL A 141 -10.02 -1.56 23.99
N THR A 142 -11.25 -2.08 23.98
CA THR A 142 -11.87 -2.72 25.16
C THR A 142 -11.86 -4.25 25.11
N GLY A 143 -11.50 -4.84 23.98
CA GLY A 143 -11.37 -6.28 23.80
C GLY A 143 -10.59 -6.62 22.54
N ILE A 144 -9.80 -7.68 22.59
CA ILE A 144 -9.00 -8.20 21.49
C ILE A 144 -9.43 -9.65 21.25
N MET A 145 -9.74 -10.00 20.01
CA MET A 145 -10.09 -11.37 19.62
C MET A 145 -8.83 -12.21 19.43
N SER A 146 -8.94 -13.54 19.59
CA SER A 146 -7.84 -14.46 19.29
C SER A 146 -7.51 -14.47 17.80
N MET A 147 -6.25 -14.77 17.47
CA MET A 147 -5.83 -14.91 16.08
C MET A 147 -6.61 -16.05 15.40
N THR A 148 -7.23 -15.71 14.28
CA THR A 148 -7.83 -16.63 13.31
C THR A 148 -6.93 -16.78 12.08
N LYS A 149 -7.18 -17.79 11.26
CA LYS A 149 -6.48 -18.02 9.96
C LYS A 149 -6.54 -16.82 8.99
N TYR A 150 -7.47 -15.88 9.20
CA TYR A 150 -7.63 -14.67 8.38
C TYR A 150 -7.00 -13.43 8.99
N THR A 151 -6.55 -13.52 10.24
CA THR A 151 -5.83 -12.46 10.96
C THR A 151 -4.37 -12.82 11.24
N THR A 152 -3.95 -14.05 10.92
CA THR A 152 -2.53 -14.42 10.91
C THR A 152 -1.83 -13.62 9.83
N GLU A 153 -1.10 -12.58 10.24
CA GLU A 153 -0.02 -12.05 9.43
C GLU A 153 1.06 -13.15 9.33
N PRO A 154 1.50 -13.53 8.12
CA PRO A 154 2.55 -14.55 7.96
C PRO A 154 3.95 -14.09 8.43
N PHE A 155 4.04 -13.10 9.33
CA PHE A 155 5.28 -12.49 9.81
C PHE A 155 5.37 -12.37 11.34
N LEU A 156 4.40 -12.92 12.10
CA LEU A 156 4.39 -12.87 13.56
C LEU A 156 4.62 -14.24 14.23
N GLU A 157 5.04 -15.24 13.46
CA GLU A 157 5.67 -16.44 14.01
C GLU A 157 7.18 -16.27 13.81
N ASP A 158 7.83 -15.57 14.74
CA ASP A 158 9.26 -15.69 15.13
C ASP A 158 9.78 -14.38 15.75
N PHE A 159 9.38 -14.15 17.01
CA PHE A 159 10.18 -13.44 18.02
C PHE A 159 9.99 -14.11 19.38
#